data_AF-A0A0L6J0J2-F1
#
_entry.id   AF-A0A0L6J0J2-F1
#
_cell.length_a   1.000
_cell.length_b   1.000
_cell.length_c   1.000
_cell.angle_alpha   90.00
_cell.angle_beta   90.00
_cell.angle_gamma   90.00
#
_symmetry.space_group_name_H-M   'P 1'
#
loop_
_entity.id
_entity.type
_entity.pdbx_description
1 polymer ?
#
loop_
_entity_poly.entity_id
_entity_poly.type
_entity_poly.pdbx_seq_one_letter_code
_entity_poly.pdbx_strand_id
1 'polypeptide(L)' 'MKAKGVGELGICGVGAAVANAIYNATGVRVRDYPITLDKLLARMPDAA' A
#
# COMPACT_ATOMS: atom_id res chain seq x y z
N MET A 1 -31.61 0.72 -19.22
CA MET A 1 -30.13 0.87 -19.27
C MET A 1 -29.52 -0.13 -18.28
N LYS A 2 -28.51 -0.92 -18.67
CA LYS A 2 -27.79 -1.86 -17.78
C LYS A 2 -26.45 -1.26 -17.28
N ALA A 3 -26.44 0.06 -17.05
CA ALA A 3 -25.21 0.78 -16.67
C ALA A 3 -24.83 0.50 -15.21
N LYS A 4 -23.53 0.51 -14.92
CA LYS A 4 -22.97 0.39 -13.56
C LYS A 4 -22.09 1.59 -13.26
N GLY A 5 -22.01 1.98 -11.99
CA GLY A 5 -21.09 3.02 -11.53
C GLY A 5 -19.64 2.57 -11.59
N VAL A 6 -18.76 3.40 -12.14
CA VAL A 6 -17.31 3.13 -12.25
C VAL A 6 -16.43 4.28 -11.76
N GLY A 7 -17.02 5.44 -11.43
CA GLY A 7 -16.25 6.65 -11.10
C GLY A 7 -15.30 6.47 -9.91
N GLU A 8 -15.72 5.73 -8.88
CA GLU A 8 -14.89 5.47 -7.69
C GLU A 8 -14.17 4.11 -7.75
N LEU A 9 -14.65 3.19 -8.60
CA LEU A 9 -14.10 1.83 -8.68
C LEU A 9 -12.61 1.81 -9.02
N GLY A 10 -12.15 2.77 -9.82
CA GLY A 10 -10.73 2.87 -10.20
C GLY A 10 -9.79 3.15 -9.03
N ILE A 11 -10.24 3.83 -7.98
CA ILE A 11 -9.41 4.12 -6.79
C ILE A 11 -9.61 3.09 -5.67
N CYS A 12 -10.77 2.43 -5.64
CA CYS A 12 -11.07 1.37 -4.70
C CYS A 12 -10.05 0.22 -4.79
N GLY A 13 -9.20 0.10 -3.76
CA GLY A 13 -8.20 -0.97 -3.64
C GLY A 13 -6.79 -0.59 -4.08
N VAL A 14 -6.57 0.56 -4.72
CA VAL A 14 -5.23 0.99 -5.17
C VAL A 14 -4.27 1.13 -3.98
N GLY A 15 -4.68 1.81 -2.91
CA GLY A 15 -3.85 1.97 -1.71
C GLY A 15 -3.47 0.63 -1.06
N ALA A 16 -4.42 -0.31 -1.01
CA ALA A 16 -4.18 -1.66 -0.47
C ALA A 16 -3.25 -2.48 -1.37
N ALA A 17 -3.35 -2.35 -2.70
CA ALA A 17 -2.46 -3.00 -3.65
C ALA A 17 -1.00 -2.52 -3.46
N VAL A 18 -0.80 -1.21 -3.34
CA VAL A 18 0.53 -0.63 -3.05
C VAL A 18 1.05 -1.10 -1.69
N ALA A 19 0.21 -1.10 -0.64
CA ALA A 19 0.61 -1.60 0.68
C ALA A 19 1.01 -3.08 0.67
N ASN A 20 0.33 -3.91 -0.12
CA ASN A 20 0.69 -5.32 -0.32
C ASN A 20 2.02 -5.46 -1.05
N ALA A 21 2.29 -4.64 -2.07
CA ALA A 21 3.56 -4.65 -2.80
C ALA A 21 4.74 -4.25 -1.89
N ILE A 22 4.57 -3.23 -1.06
CA ILE A 22 5.58 -2.82 -0.07
C ILE A 22 5.87 -3.96 0.91
N TYR A 23 4.82 -4.60 1.44
CA TYR A 23 4.99 -5.75 2.32
C TYR A 23 5.72 -6.91 1.61
N ASN A 24 5.39 -7.20 0.35
CA ASN A 24 6.07 -8.23 -0.43
C ASN A 24 7.56 -7.91 -0.65
N ALA A 25 7.92 -6.65 -0.86
CA ALA A 25 9.29 -6.23 -1.11
C ALA A 25 10.14 -6.14 0.17
N THR A 26 9.53 -5.73 1.30
CA THR A 26 10.28 -5.39 2.53
C THR A 26 10.05 -6.37 3.68
N GLY A 27 9.02 -7.21 3.61
CA GLY A 27 8.53 -7.98 4.76
C GLY A 27 7.85 -7.14 5.85
N VAL A 28 7.84 -5.81 5.73
CA VAL A 28 7.31 -4.89 6.75
C VAL A 28 5.86 -4.52 6.41
N ARG A 29 4.93 -4.88 7.31
CA ARG A 29 3.50 -4.56 7.14
C ARG A 29 3.14 -3.26 7.86
N VAL A 30 2.86 -2.21 7.09
CA VAL A 30 2.32 -0.94 7.60
C VAL A 30 0.80 -0.93 7.40
N ARG A 31 0.04 -0.60 8.46
CA ARG A 31 -1.44 -0.52 8.43
C ARG A 31 -1.98 0.89 8.60
N ASP A 32 -1.16 1.80 9.09
CA ASP A 32 -1.50 3.20 9.28
C ASP A 32 -1.02 4.02 8.08
N TYR A 33 -1.97 4.59 7.33
CA TYR A 33 -1.69 5.42 6.17
C TYR A 33 -1.39 6.87 6.57
N PRO A 34 -0.60 7.62 5.78
CA PRO A 34 0.14 7.20 4.60
C PRO A 34 1.36 6.33 4.93
N ILE A 35 1.80 5.50 3.98
CA ILE A 35 3.00 4.65 4.13
C ILE A 35 4.22 5.48 3.74
N THR A 36 4.81 6.13 4.72
CA THR A 36 6.01 6.97 4.60
C THR A 36 7.28 6.19 4.98
N LEU A 37 8.45 6.71 4.58
CA LEU A 37 9.73 6.02 4.77
C LEU A 37 10.10 5.80 6.25
N ASP A 38 9.75 6.72 7.13
CA ASP A 38 9.98 6.61 8.59
C ASP A 38 9.35 5.35 9.18
N LYS A 39 8.18 4.94 8.67
CA LYS A 39 7.47 3.72 9.10
C LYS A 39 8.13 2.43 8.61
N LEU A 40 8.98 2.52 7.58
CA LEU A 40 9.69 1.38 6.99
C LEU A 40 11.11 1.25 7.54
N LEU A 41 11.88 2.34 7.54
CA LEU A 41 13.31 2.34 7.86
C LEU A 41 13.58 1.82 9.28
N ALA A 42 12.71 2.12 10.25
CA ALA A 42 12.84 1.62 11.62
C ALA A 42 12.75 0.08 11.77
N ARG A 43 12.35 -0.64 10.71
CA ARG A 43 12.12 -2.09 10.71
C ARG A 43 12.91 -2.82 9.62
N MET A 44 13.70 -2.09 8.84
CA MET A 44 14.54 -2.67 7.79
C MET A 44 15.92 -3.04 8.36
N PRO A 45 16.60 -4.04 7.79
CA PRO A 45 17.98 -4.34 8.16
C PRO A 45 18.90 -3.15 7.86
N ASP A 46 19.97 -3.03 8.64
CA ASP A 46 21.01 -2.03 8.41
C ASP A 46 21.62 -2.23 7.01
N ALA A 47 21.93 -1.11 6.35
CA ALA A 47 22.65 -1.15 5.09
C ALA A 47 24.06 -1.70 5.33
N ALA A 48 24.44 -2.72 4.57
CA ALA A 48 25.78 -3.31 4.58
C ALA A 48 26.84 -2.33 4.07
#